data_AF-A0A6P8T3Z4-F1
#
_entry.id   AF-A0A6P8T3Z4-F1
#
_cell.length_a   1.000
_cell.length_b   1.000
_cell.length_c   1.000
_cell.angle_alpha   90.00
_cell.angle_beta   90.00
_cell.angle_gamma   90.00
#
_symmetry.space_group_name_H-M   'P 1'
#
loop_
_entity.id
_entity.type
_entity.pdbx_description
1 polymer ?
#
loop_
_entity_poly.entity_id
_entity_poly.type
_entity_poly.pdbx_seq_one_letter_code
_entity_poly.pdbx_strand_id
1 'polypeptide(L)'
;MMVEDLKHAETWHDSSVGDPLLDCGFPFPPSLAVHLPAEEAAGPEAAITTKFPAKVDMSRIWVCRQNREETVNYYYHRLEKVFIENSGIIKQEAGVRVWETHLSNAFLTGLSPAISSSVRNSCIGVMDGARLEEIRRHAVQAEKHLSEEKASEEKRRRARKEKLTMVQVVTTTWAQGHGQGRGNRRGGRDRNRDRNSRCFNCGEMGHWFAECPHEKQKKNFRSDKSDCNKDNTSN
;
A
#
# COMPACT_ATOMS: atom_id res chain seq x y z
N MET A 1 25.52 -50.98 7.65
CA MET A 1 26.18 -51.10 8.96
C MET A 1 25.28 -50.39 9.95
N MET A 2 24.37 -51.14 10.54
CA MET A 2 24.36 -51.55 11.96
C MET A 2 23.59 -50.50 12.79
N VAL A 3 22.28 -50.74 13.05
CA VAL A 3 21.67 -51.38 14.26
C VAL A 3 21.82 -50.48 15.51
N GLU A 4 20.88 -50.23 16.43
CA GLU A 4 19.59 -50.76 16.92
C GLU A 4 19.00 -49.61 17.83
N ASP A 5 17.71 -49.27 17.83
CA ASP A 5 16.58 -49.85 18.61
C ASP A 5 16.83 -50.16 20.10
N LEU A 6 16.04 -49.52 21.00
CA LEU A 6 15.57 -49.97 22.35
C LEU A 6 14.96 -48.74 23.06
N LYS A 7 13.65 -48.50 23.20
CA LYS A 7 12.53 -49.26 23.82
C LYS A 7 12.78 -49.72 25.26
N HIS A 8 11.69 -49.63 26.05
CA HIS A 8 11.43 -50.06 27.45
C HIS A 8 11.55 -48.93 28.49
N ALA A 9 10.62 -48.72 29.43
CA ALA A 9 9.56 -49.59 29.92
C ALA A 9 8.36 -48.80 30.48
N GLU A 10 7.16 -49.31 30.22
CA GLU A 10 5.95 -49.05 30.99
C GLU A 10 5.88 -50.00 32.20
N THR A 11 4.93 -49.67 33.08
CA THR A 11 4.20 -50.54 34.04
C THR A 11 4.82 -50.74 35.42
N TRP A 12 4.16 -50.20 36.45
CA TRP A 12 3.96 -50.85 37.75
C TRP A 12 2.60 -50.44 38.32
N HIS A 13 1.74 -51.46 38.46
CA HIS A 13 0.64 -51.74 39.41
C HIS A 13 0.13 -50.61 40.32
N ASP A 14 -1.16 -50.26 40.32
CA ASP A 14 -2.32 -51.01 40.87
C ASP A 14 -2.22 -51.28 42.38
N SER A 15 -3.06 -50.59 43.16
CA SER A 15 -3.68 -51.11 44.40
C SER A 15 -4.70 -50.11 44.95
N SER A 16 -5.97 -50.46 44.76
CA SER A 16 -7.11 -49.96 45.54
C SER A 16 -7.22 -50.68 46.88
N VAL A 17 -7.20 -49.95 48.00
CA VAL A 17 -7.85 -50.27 49.30
C VAL A 17 -8.03 -48.91 50.00
N GLY A 18 -9.22 -48.34 50.18
CA GLY A 18 -10.20 -48.69 51.20
C GLY A 18 -9.96 -47.90 52.51
N ASP A 19 -10.76 -46.83 52.72
CA ASP A 19 -11.32 -46.17 53.95
C ASP A 19 -10.67 -46.36 55.35
N PRO A 20 -10.92 -45.53 56.41
CA PRO A 20 -11.99 -44.51 56.62
C PRO A 20 -11.56 -43.22 57.37
N LEU A 21 -12.53 -42.28 57.48
CA LEU A 21 -12.76 -41.26 58.52
C LEU A 21 -11.66 -40.99 59.59
N LEU A 22 -11.11 -39.77 59.55
CA LEU A 22 -10.63 -38.96 60.67
C LEU A 22 -11.00 -37.51 60.31
N ASP A 23 -12.19 -37.02 60.67
CA ASP A 23 -12.47 -36.28 61.92
C ASP A 23 -11.23 -35.60 62.55
N CYS A 24 -10.84 -34.48 61.97
CA CYS A 24 -9.98 -33.49 62.59
C CYS A 24 -10.60 -32.12 62.35
N GLY A 25 -11.33 -31.61 63.34
CA GLY A 25 -11.91 -30.27 63.33
C GLY A 25 -10.90 -29.20 62.94
N PHE A 26 -11.10 -28.60 61.77
CA PHE A 26 -10.44 -27.36 61.40
C PHE A 26 -11.26 -26.19 61.98
N PRO A 27 -10.66 -25.36 62.85
CA PRO A 27 -11.35 -24.21 63.40
C PRO A 27 -11.66 -23.23 62.26
N PHE A 28 -12.94 -22.86 62.18
CA PHE A 28 -13.44 -21.78 61.35
C PHE A 28 -12.51 -20.57 61.46
N PRO A 29 -12.03 -19.98 60.33
CA PRO A 29 -11.39 -18.69 60.41
C PRO A 29 -12.42 -17.68 60.94
N PRO A 30 -12.06 -16.81 61.90
CA PRO A 30 -12.98 -15.78 62.36
C PRO A 30 -13.38 -14.93 61.16
N SER A 31 -14.70 -14.82 61.00
CA SER A 31 -15.43 -13.87 60.16
C SER A 31 -14.52 -12.73 59.70
N LEU A 32 -14.13 -12.78 58.42
CA LEU A 32 -13.66 -11.61 57.71
C LEU A 32 -14.75 -10.57 57.89
N ALA A 33 -14.50 -9.64 58.80
CA ALA A 33 -15.20 -8.39 58.86
C ALA A 33 -15.20 -7.86 57.43
N VAL A 34 -16.37 -7.88 56.80
CA VAL A 34 -16.64 -7.09 55.60
C VAL A 34 -16.44 -5.66 56.07
N HIS A 35 -15.20 -5.20 55.91
CA HIS A 35 -14.86 -3.80 55.92
C HIS A 35 -15.72 -3.22 54.80
N LEU A 36 -16.84 -2.62 55.21
CA LEU A 36 -17.55 -1.64 54.41
C LEU A 36 -16.48 -0.77 53.73
N PRO A 37 -16.49 -0.67 52.39
CA PRO A 37 -15.54 0.19 51.73
C PRO A 37 -15.73 1.58 52.33
N ALA A 38 -14.60 2.16 52.73
CA ALA A 38 -14.53 3.53 53.20
C ALA A 38 -15.42 4.40 52.30
N GLU A 39 -16.49 4.96 52.87
CA GLU A 39 -17.00 6.25 52.43
C GLU A 39 -15.91 7.28 52.77
N GLU A 40 -14.80 7.20 52.05
CA GLU A 40 -13.75 8.19 52.05
C GLU A 40 -14.35 9.42 51.38
N ALA A 41 -14.77 10.36 52.23
CA ALA A 41 -15.04 11.76 51.97
C ALA A 41 -15.05 12.15 50.48
N ALA A 42 -16.24 12.11 49.88
CA ALA A 42 -16.51 12.87 48.67
C ALA A 42 -16.37 14.36 49.03
N GLY A 43 -15.15 14.90 48.89
CA GLY A 43 -14.87 16.32 49.04
C GLY A 43 -15.75 17.15 48.08
N PRO A 44 -15.81 18.48 48.27
CA PRO A 44 -16.64 19.34 47.42
C PRO A 44 -16.33 19.19 45.93
N GLU A 45 -15.11 18.81 45.57
CA GLU A 45 -14.67 18.57 44.18
C GLU A 45 -15.38 17.38 43.52
N ALA A 46 -15.61 16.29 44.25
CA ALA A 46 -16.37 15.14 43.74
C ALA A 46 -17.87 15.48 43.61
N ALA A 47 -18.40 16.29 44.52
CA ALA A 47 -19.78 16.80 44.46
C ALA A 47 -20.01 17.81 43.32
N ILE A 48 -18.99 18.58 42.95
CA ILE A 48 -19.02 19.52 41.81
C ILE A 48 -18.96 18.76 40.49
N THR A 49 -18.07 17.77 40.38
CA THR A 49 -17.90 16.95 39.16
C THR A 49 -19.15 16.12 38.84
N THR A 50 -19.87 15.66 39.87
CA THR A 50 -21.14 14.94 39.72
C THR A 50 -22.30 15.84 39.30
N LYS A 51 -22.34 17.10 39.76
CA LYS A 51 -23.37 18.08 39.38
C LYS A 51 -23.14 18.75 38.03
N PHE A 52 -21.87 18.86 37.61
CA PHE A 52 -21.46 19.45 36.34
C PHE A 52 -20.48 18.52 35.63
N PRO A 53 -20.97 17.50 34.89
CA PRO A 53 -20.09 16.63 34.14
C PRO A 53 -19.27 17.45 33.14
N ALA A 54 -18.00 17.07 32.96
CA ALA A 54 -17.14 17.67 31.95
C ALA A 54 -17.84 17.64 30.59
N LYS A 55 -17.91 18.79 29.93
CA LYS A 55 -18.55 18.88 28.61
C LYS A 55 -17.79 17.98 27.64
N VAL A 56 -18.49 17.00 27.07
CA VAL A 56 -17.97 16.14 26.01
C VAL A 56 -17.70 17.01 24.78
N ASP A 57 -16.43 17.12 24.39
CA ASP A 57 -15.98 17.89 23.23
C ASP A 57 -15.44 16.94 22.16
N MET A 58 -16.36 16.38 21.38
CA MET A 58 -15.99 15.48 20.28
C MET A 58 -15.18 16.20 19.21
N SER A 59 -15.35 17.51 19.02
CA SER A 59 -14.64 18.27 17.99
C SER A 59 -13.12 18.21 18.17
N ARG A 60 -12.63 18.25 19.41
CA ARG A 60 -11.19 18.10 19.71
C ARG A 60 -10.63 16.73 19.31
N ILE A 61 -11.43 15.68 19.46
CA ILE A 61 -11.04 14.32 19.06
C ILE A 61 -10.89 14.24 17.55
N TRP A 62 -11.83 14.79 16.78
CA TRP A 62 -11.79 14.78 15.32
C TRP A 62 -10.72 15.71 14.71
N VAL A 63 -10.34 16.77 15.42
CA VAL A 63 -9.22 17.65 15.03
C VAL A 63 -7.86 16.95 15.22
N CYS A 64 -7.76 15.98 16.12
CA CYS A 64 -6.53 15.22 16.32
C CYS A 64 -6.26 14.30 15.11
N ARG A 65 -5.41 14.75 14.20
CA ARG A 65 -4.99 13.99 13.01
C ARG A 65 -3.51 13.63 13.07
N GLN A 66 -3.11 12.59 12.33
CA GLN A 66 -1.72 12.19 12.20
C GLN A 66 -0.95 13.21 11.36
N ASN A 67 0.20 13.66 11.87
CA ASN A 67 1.11 14.53 11.12
C ASN A 67 1.91 13.73 10.07
N ARG A 68 2.47 14.43 9.07
CA ARG A 68 3.21 13.80 7.95
C ARG A 68 4.53 13.13 8.37
N GLU A 69 5.12 13.60 9.45
CA GLU A 69 6.43 13.15 9.97
C GLU A 69 6.28 12.32 11.25
N GLU A 70 5.04 12.09 11.70
CA GLU A 70 4.75 11.43 12.95
C GLU A 70 4.43 9.95 12.74
N THR A 71 5.01 9.11 13.59
CA THR A 71 4.75 7.66 13.55
C THR A 71 3.34 7.33 13.99
N VAL A 72 2.79 6.22 13.50
CA VAL A 72 1.44 5.76 13.85
C VAL A 72 1.27 5.59 15.37
N ASN A 73 2.30 5.11 16.06
CA ASN A 73 2.28 4.89 17.52
C ASN A 73 2.21 6.19 18.33
N TYR A 74 2.98 7.21 17.96
CA TYR A 74 2.97 8.48 18.68
C TYR A 74 1.61 9.19 18.51
N TYR A 75 1.06 9.13 17.29
CA TYR A 75 -0.29 9.61 17.00
C TYR A 75 -1.35 8.89 17.85
N TYR A 76 -1.26 7.55 17.96
CA TYR A 76 -2.18 6.76 18.78
C TYR A 76 -2.18 7.23 20.25
N HIS A 77 -1.01 7.40 20.86
CA HIS A 77 -0.92 7.85 22.26
C HIS A 77 -1.46 9.26 22.46
N ARG A 78 -1.22 10.17 21.51
CA ARG A 78 -1.81 11.52 21.55
C ARG A 78 -3.34 11.44 21.46
N LEU A 79 -3.85 10.64 20.54
CA LEU A 79 -5.29 10.46 20.36
C LEU A 79 -5.94 9.84 21.60
N GLU A 80 -5.34 8.81 22.19
CA GLU A 80 -5.82 8.15 23.41
C GLU A 80 -5.95 9.15 24.56
N LYS A 81 -4.95 10.01 24.75
CA LYS A 81 -4.99 11.07 25.76
C LYS A 81 -6.14 12.05 25.51
N VAL A 82 -6.25 12.59 24.29
CA VAL A 82 -7.33 13.52 23.92
C VAL A 82 -8.70 12.85 24.05
N PHE A 83 -8.79 11.56 23.74
CA PHE A 83 -10.03 10.81 23.81
C PHE A 83 -10.48 10.58 25.26
N ILE A 84 -9.58 10.22 26.17
CA ILE A 84 -9.88 10.10 27.61
C ILE A 84 -10.35 11.44 28.20
N GLU A 85 -9.69 12.54 27.84
CA GLU A 85 -10.01 13.85 28.39
C GLU A 85 -11.33 14.44 27.86
N ASN A 86 -11.75 14.10 26.63
CA ASN A 86 -12.85 14.81 25.96
C ASN A 86 -14.06 13.94 25.59
N SER A 87 -13.94 12.60 25.59
CA SER A 87 -15.05 11.72 25.17
C SER A 87 -16.11 11.52 26.25
N GLY A 88 -15.74 11.63 27.54
CA GLY A 88 -16.62 11.32 28.67
C GLY A 88 -17.04 9.84 28.74
N ILE A 89 -16.46 8.97 27.93
CA ILE A 89 -16.72 7.52 27.95
C ILE A 89 -15.71 6.89 28.91
N ILE A 90 -16.13 5.92 29.71
CA ILE A 90 -15.25 5.19 30.61
C ILE A 90 -14.75 3.93 29.90
N LYS A 91 -13.47 3.60 30.05
CA LYS A 91 -12.91 2.34 29.56
C LYS A 91 -13.57 1.19 30.33
N GLN A 92 -14.46 0.44 29.67
CA GLN A 92 -15.13 -0.71 30.26
C GLN A 92 -14.28 -1.97 30.11
N GLU A 93 -14.14 -2.74 31.19
CA GLU A 93 -13.28 -3.95 31.23
C GLU A 93 -13.99 -5.22 30.71
N ALA A 94 -15.33 -5.25 30.68
CA ALA A 94 -16.08 -6.42 30.22
C ALA A 94 -17.39 -6.07 29.48
N GLY A 95 -17.60 -6.72 28.33
CA GLY A 95 -18.89 -6.85 27.64
C GLY A 95 -19.22 -5.78 26.59
N VAL A 96 -19.04 -4.50 26.91
CA VAL A 96 -19.45 -3.40 26.01
C VAL A 96 -18.23 -2.74 25.39
N ARG A 97 -18.03 -2.96 24.08
CA ARG A 97 -16.87 -2.48 23.31
C ARG A 97 -17.05 -1.06 22.77
N VAL A 98 -17.98 -0.29 23.34
CA VAL A 98 -18.31 1.07 22.91
C VAL A 98 -17.08 1.96 22.93
N TRP A 99 -16.29 1.91 24.01
CA TRP A 99 -15.00 2.62 24.11
C TRP A 99 -14.05 2.31 22.95
N GLU A 100 -13.80 1.01 22.71
CA GLU A 100 -12.87 0.56 21.66
C GLU A 100 -13.35 0.95 20.28
N THR A 101 -14.65 0.81 20.00
CA THR A 101 -15.26 1.14 18.71
C THR A 101 -15.19 2.64 18.42
N HIS A 102 -15.44 3.50 19.42
CA HIS A 102 -15.34 4.94 19.22
C HIS A 102 -13.88 5.38 19.02
N LEU A 103 -12.95 4.83 19.79
CA LEU A 103 -11.53 5.14 19.64
C LEU A 103 -10.97 4.62 18.32
N SER A 104 -11.36 3.43 17.87
CA SER A 104 -10.92 2.88 16.57
C SER A 104 -11.45 3.71 15.40
N ASN A 105 -12.70 4.16 15.46
CA ASN A 105 -13.28 5.05 14.45
C ASN A 105 -12.57 6.41 14.41
N ALA A 106 -12.30 7.02 15.57
CA ALA A 106 -11.51 8.26 15.65
C ALA A 106 -10.08 8.04 15.11
N PHE A 107 -9.46 6.90 15.43
CA PHE A 107 -8.13 6.55 14.97
C PHE A 107 -8.07 6.44 13.43
N LEU A 108 -8.98 5.67 12.82
CA LEU A 108 -9.03 5.44 11.37
C LEU A 108 -9.31 6.70 10.56
N THR A 109 -10.06 7.64 11.12
CA THR A 109 -10.47 8.89 10.47
C THR A 109 -9.39 9.98 10.57
N GLY A 110 -8.67 10.02 11.69
CA GLY A 110 -7.53 10.94 11.87
C GLY A 110 -6.20 10.42 11.30
N LEU A 111 -6.08 9.12 11.00
CA LEU A 111 -4.92 8.54 10.29
C LEU A 111 -4.70 9.18 8.92
N SER A 112 -3.45 9.11 8.44
CA SER A 112 -3.12 9.44 7.05
C SER A 112 -4.01 8.63 6.08
N PRO A 113 -4.60 9.25 5.04
CA PRO A 113 -5.53 8.57 4.14
C PRO A 113 -4.90 7.38 3.41
N ALA A 114 -3.59 7.39 3.15
CA ALA A 114 -2.87 6.27 2.55
C ALA A 114 -2.74 5.06 3.50
N ILE A 115 -2.55 5.32 4.80
CA ILE A 115 -2.49 4.28 5.83
C ILE A 115 -3.90 3.76 6.11
N SER A 116 -4.87 4.69 6.27
CA SER A 116 -6.28 4.37 6.53
C SER A 116 -6.90 3.50 5.44
N SER A 117 -6.59 3.74 4.16
CA SER A 117 -7.05 2.89 3.05
C SER A 117 -6.40 1.51 3.09
N SER A 118 -5.09 1.43 3.35
CA SER A 118 -4.40 0.15 3.49
C SER A 118 -4.97 -0.69 4.64
N VAL A 119 -5.24 -0.07 5.79
CA VAL A 119 -5.82 -0.78 6.95
C VAL A 119 -7.22 -1.30 6.64
N ARG A 120 -8.06 -0.50 5.98
CA ARG A 120 -9.40 -0.92 5.55
C ARG A 120 -9.39 -2.10 4.58
N ASN A 121 -8.35 -2.21 3.76
CA ASN A 121 -8.19 -3.31 2.81
C ASN A 121 -7.56 -4.56 3.44
N SER A 122 -6.73 -4.40 4.47
CA SER A 122 -5.99 -5.50 5.11
C SER A 122 -6.67 -6.09 6.35
N CYS A 123 -7.52 -5.32 7.05
CA CYS A 123 -8.18 -5.76 8.27
C CYS A 123 -9.63 -6.21 7.99
N ILE A 124 -9.96 -7.44 8.35
CA ILE A 124 -11.30 -8.02 8.19
C ILE A 124 -12.14 -7.63 9.42
N GLY A 125 -13.36 -7.13 9.22
CA GLY A 125 -14.26 -6.80 10.34
C GLY A 125 -13.98 -5.45 11.01
N VAL A 126 -13.32 -4.51 10.33
CA VAL A 126 -13.15 -3.12 10.82
C VAL A 126 -14.49 -2.48 11.22
N MET A 127 -15.57 -2.82 10.50
CA MET A 127 -16.92 -2.36 10.80
C MET A 127 -17.64 -3.22 11.85
N ASP A 128 -17.18 -4.45 12.08
CA ASP A 128 -17.79 -5.43 12.99
C ASP A 128 -17.12 -5.43 14.38
N GLY A 129 -16.36 -4.38 14.69
CA GLY A 129 -15.67 -4.24 15.97
C GLY A 129 -14.37 -5.03 16.07
N ALA A 130 -13.53 -5.02 15.03
CA ALA A 130 -12.15 -5.51 15.13
C ALA A 130 -11.44 -4.94 16.37
N ARG A 131 -10.51 -5.72 16.97
CA ARG A 131 -9.77 -5.28 18.16
C ARG A 131 -8.91 -4.07 17.80
N LEU A 132 -8.94 -3.03 18.66
CA LEU A 132 -8.14 -1.83 18.47
C LEU A 132 -6.64 -2.14 18.25
N GLU A 133 -6.13 -3.14 18.98
CA GLU A 133 -4.74 -3.59 18.86
C GLU A 133 -4.44 -4.25 17.50
N GLU A 134 -5.43 -4.92 16.90
CA GLU A 134 -5.30 -5.49 15.56
C GLU A 134 -5.24 -4.38 14.51
N ILE A 135 -6.16 -3.40 14.59
CA ILE A 135 -6.16 -2.23 13.72
C ILE A 135 -4.83 -1.48 13.81
N ARG A 136 -4.30 -1.30 15.03
CA ARG A 136 -2.98 -0.67 15.26
C ARG A 136 -1.85 -1.44 14.59
N ARG A 137 -1.82 -2.78 14.71
CA ARG A 137 -0.80 -3.62 14.07
C ARG A 137 -0.80 -3.46 12.55
N HIS A 138 -2.00 -3.50 11.94
CA HIS A 138 -2.13 -3.27 10.51
C HIS A 138 -1.70 -1.86 10.09
N ALA A 139 -1.98 -0.85 10.91
CA ALA A 139 -1.57 0.52 10.63
C ALA A 139 -0.03 0.69 10.67
N VAL A 140 0.65 0.07 11.63
CA VAL A 140 2.12 0.06 11.71
C VAL A 140 2.73 -0.69 10.52
N GLN A 141 2.14 -1.82 10.12
CA GLN A 141 2.60 -2.56 8.95
C GLN A 141 2.42 -1.75 7.66
N ALA A 142 1.29 -1.06 7.52
CA ALA A 142 1.03 -0.17 6.38
C ALA A 142 2.02 1.01 6.34
N GLU A 143 2.35 1.62 7.48
CA GLU A 143 3.39 2.66 7.57
C GLU A 143 4.74 2.14 7.06
N LYS A 144 5.15 0.96 7.54
CA LYS A 144 6.39 0.31 7.11
C LYS A 144 6.40 0.05 5.60
N HIS A 145 5.32 -0.52 5.07
CA HIS A 145 5.20 -0.80 3.63
C HIS A 145 5.30 0.49 2.80
N LEU A 146 4.63 1.56 3.21
CA LEU A 146 4.72 2.86 2.53
C LEU A 146 6.14 3.46 2.61
N SER A 147 6.84 3.26 3.72
CA SER A 147 8.23 3.71 3.87
C SER A 147 9.19 2.95 2.94
N GLU A 148 8.99 1.64 2.81
CA GLU A 148 9.79 0.75 1.96
C GLU A 148 9.50 1.00 0.48
N GLU A 149 8.22 1.16 0.12
CA GLU A 149 7.78 1.50 -1.23
C GLU A 149 8.39 2.84 -1.67
N LYS A 150 8.29 3.89 -0.84
CA LYS A 150 8.91 5.20 -1.11
C LYS A 150 10.43 5.10 -1.27
N ALA A 151 11.11 4.34 -0.40
CA ALA A 151 12.56 4.13 -0.51
C ALA A 151 12.94 3.37 -1.79
N SER A 152 12.16 2.36 -2.18
CA SER A 152 12.37 1.59 -3.41
C SER A 152 12.13 2.43 -4.66
N GLU A 153 11.07 3.26 -4.65
CA GLU A 153 10.75 4.17 -5.73
C GLU A 153 11.80 5.25 -5.88
N GLU A 154 12.31 5.79 -4.76
CA GLU A 154 13.40 6.75 -4.79
C GLU A 154 14.69 6.14 -5.36
N LYS A 155 15.05 4.91 -4.97
CA LYS A 155 16.17 4.17 -5.57
C LYS A 155 15.97 3.96 -7.07
N ARG A 156 14.78 3.53 -7.49
CA ARG A 156 14.44 3.35 -8.92
C ARG A 156 14.51 4.67 -9.69
N ARG A 157 14.04 5.77 -9.09
CA ARG A 157 14.09 7.12 -9.65
C ARG A 157 15.54 7.60 -9.79
N ARG A 158 16.39 7.36 -8.78
CA ARG A 158 17.82 7.67 -8.82
C ARG A 158 18.52 6.87 -9.93
N ALA A 159 18.33 5.56 -9.99
CA ALA A 159 18.89 4.73 -11.06
C ALA A 159 18.40 5.15 -12.46
N ARG A 160 17.13 5.54 -12.62
CA ARG A 160 16.61 6.07 -13.89
C ARG A 160 17.27 7.41 -14.25
N LYS A 161 17.47 8.30 -13.27
CA LYS A 161 18.14 9.58 -13.47
C LYS A 161 19.60 9.37 -13.86
N GLU A 162 20.32 8.47 -13.20
CA GLU A 162 21.72 8.11 -13.51
C GLU A 162 21.86 7.55 -14.93
N LYS A 163 20.96 6.64 -15.33
CA LYS A 163 20.90 6.12 -16.71
C LYS A 163 20.65 7.23 -17.72
N LEU A 164 19.72 8.15 -17.42
CA LEU A 164 19.43 9.29 -18.30
C LEU A 164 20.62 10.27 -18.39
N THR A 165 21.29 10.58 -17.27
CA THR A 165 22.48 11.43 -17.27
C THR A 165 23.63 10.79 -18.03
N MET A 166 23.81 9.46 -17.92
CA MET A 166 24.82 8.73 -18.70
C MET A 166 24.55 8.85 -20.20
N VAL A 167 23.30 8.63 -20.63
CA VAL A 167 22.89 8.82 -22.02
C VAL A 167 23.13 10.26 -22.48
N GLN A 168 22.83 11.26 -21.65
CA GLN A 168 23.08 12.67 -21.99
C GLN A 168 24.57 13.01 -22.12
N VAL A 169 25.43 12.43 -21.27
CA VAL A 169 26.89 12.61 -21.37
C VAL A 169 27.44 11.93 -22.61
N VAL A 170 27.00 10.70 -22.91
CA VAL A 170 27.37 10.00 -24.15
C VAL A 170 26.91 10.78 -25.38
N THR A 171 25.65 11.21 -25.44
CA THR A 171 25.18 11.97 -26.62
C THR A 171 25.91 13.30 -26.80
N THR A 172 26.24 14.02 -25.73
CA THR A 172 26.98 15.29 -25.82
C THR A 172 28.45 15.10 -26.20
N THR A 173 29.13 14.10 -25.65
CA THR A 173 30.52 13.77 -26.04
C THR A 173 30.61 13.28 -27.49
N TRP A 174 29.62 12.51 -27.95
CA TRP A 174 29.57 12.02 -29.34
C TRP A 174 29.16 13.12 -30.32
N ALA A 175 28.34 14.09 -29.88
CA ALA A 175 28.03 15.30 -30.65
C ALA A 175 29.23 16.24 -30.82
N GLN A 176 30.26 16.12 -29.97
CA GLN A 176 31.50 16.91 -30.08
C GLN A 176 32.55 16.27 -31.00
N GLY A 177 32.48 14.95 -31.25
CA GLY A 177 33.45 14.20 -32.07
C GLY A 177 32.95 13.74 -33.44
N HIS A 178 31.64 13.68 -33.68
CA HIS A 178 31.11 13.40 -35.02
C HIS A 178 30.90 14.70 -35.77
N GLY A 179 31.84 14.94 -36.68
CA GLY A 179 31.97 16.13 -37.49
C GLY A 179 30.65 16.63 -38.06
N GLN A 180 30.66 17.95 -38.23
CA GLN A 180 29.77 18.76 -39.01
C GLN A 180 29.81 18.35 -40.50
N GLY A 181 29.48 17.09 -40.80
CA GLY A 181 29.16 16.63 -42.12
C GLY A 181 27.83 17.23 -42.48
N ARG A 182 27.85 18.46 -43.01
CA ARG A 182 26.83 18.96 -43.93
C ARG A 182 26.84 18.01 -45.13
N GLY A 183 26.25 16.83 -44.93
CA GLY A 183 25.93 15.90 -45.97
C GLY A 183 24.97 16.63 -46.87
N ASN A 184 25.53 17.18 -47.94
CA ASN A 184 24.83 17.56 -49.15
C ASN A 184 24.06 16.32 -49.61
N ARG A 185 22.86 16.07 -49.05
CA ARG A 185 21.89 15.07 -49.53
C ARG A 185 21.25 15.57 -50.84
N ARG A 186 22.11 16.00 -51.76
CA ARG A 186 21.87 16.16 -53.19
C ARG A 186 22.87 15.25 -53.89
N GLY A 187 22.66 13.95 -53.82
CA GLY A 187 23.57 13.01 -54.47
C GLY A 187 23.34 11.60 -53.99
N GLY A 188 22.42 10.90 -54.66
CA GLY A 188 22.08 9.53 -54.33
C GLY A 188 20.64 9.16 -54.71
N ARG A 189 20.05 9.85 -55.69
CA ARG A 189 18.95 9.26 -56.45
C ARG A 189 19.63 8.17 -57.27
N ASP A 190 19.50 6.93 -56.80
CA ASP A 190 19.76 5.72 -57.55
C ASP A 190 19.46 5.97 -59.04
N ARG A 191 20.54 6.05 -59.84
CA ARG A 191 20.46 6.12 -61.30
C ARG A 191 20.28 4.72 -61.89
N ASN A 192 19.73 3.81 -61.09
CA ASN A 192 19.23 2.52 -61.54
C ASN A 192 17.69 2.53 -61.50
N ARG A 193 17.07 3.61 -62.01
CA ARG A 193 15.71 3.51 -62.55
C ARG A 193 15.80 2.61 -63.75
N ASP A 194 15.56 1.33 -63.49
CA ASP A 194 15.45 0.22 -64.41
C ASP A 194 15.33 0.66 -65.86
N ARG A 195 16.32 0.29 -66.66
CA ARG A 195 16.21 0.27 -68.13
C ARG A 195 15.05 -0.63 -68.61
N ASN A 196 14.41 -1.36 -67.69
CA ASN A 196 13.26 -2.23 -67.89
C ASN A 196 11.92 -1.60 -67.44
N SER A 197 11.91 -0.37 -66.91
CA SER A 197 10.66 0.31 -66.55
C SER A 197 10.03 0.96 -67.78
N ARG A 198 8.73 0.72 -67.98
CA ARG A 198 7.92 1.41 -69.01
C ARG A 198 7.67 2.85 -68.61
N CYS A 199 7.80 3.78 -69.56
CA CYS A 199 7.54 5.21 -69.36
C CYS A 199 6.08 5.45 -68.97
N PHE A 200 5.84 6.24 -67.93
CA PHE A 200 4.47 6.56 -67.49
C PHE A 200 3.71 7.52 -68.43
N ASN A 201 4.37 8.14 -69.42
CA ASN A 201 3.71 9.00 -70.42
C ASN A 201 3.28 8.18 -71.65
N CYS A 202 4.20 7.44 -72.26
CA CYS A 202 3.97 6.71 -73.51
C CYS A 202 3.95 5.18 -73.39
N GLY A 203 4.40 4.60 -72.26
CA GLY A 203 4.44 3.16 -72.03
C GLY A 203 5.65 2.42 -72.60
N GLU A 204 6.56 3.10 -73.31
CA GLU A 204 7.75 2.50 -73.92
C GLU A 204 8.89 2.31 -72.91
N MET A 205 9.75 1.31 -73.12
CA MET A 205 10.89 1.02 -72.25
C MET A 205 12.13 1.82 -72.65
N GLY A 206 13.09 1.96 -71.74
CA GLY A 206 14.37 2.62 -72.00
C GLY A 206 14.44 4.10 -71.63
N HIS A 207 13.33 4.73 -71.22
CA HIS A 207 13.31 6.08 -70.67
C HIS A 207 12.20 6.24 -69.61
N TRP A 208 12.39 7.17 -68.67
CA TRP A 208 11.37 7.48 -67.65
C TRP A 208 10.52 8.69 -68.08
N PHE A 209 9.39 8.94 -67.41
CA PHE A 209 8.47 10.06 -67.68
C PHE A 209 9.14 11.44 -67.89
N ALA A 210 10.28 11.69 -67.24
CA ALA A 210 11.01 12.95 -67.32
C ALA A 210 11.81 13.11 -68.63
N GLU A 211 12.14 12.00 -69.30
CA GLU A 211 12.98 11.92 -70.49
C GLU A 211 12.17 11.48 -71.72
N CYS A 212 10.84 11.55 -71.66
CA CYS A 212 9.97 11.16 -72.76
C CYS A 212 10.04 12.17 -73.91
N PRO A 213 10.29 11.74 -75.16
CA PRO A 213 10.32 12.62 -76.32
C PRO A 213 8.92 13.08 -76.77
N HIS A 214 7.86 12.43 -76.27
CA HIS A 214 6.48 12.81 -76.55
C HIS A 214 6.00 13.91 -75.60
N GLU A 215 5.15 14.83 -76.11
CA GLU A 215 4.53 15.86 -75.30
C GLU A 215 3.79 15.25 -74.08
N LYS A 216 3.94 15.90 -72.92
CA LYS A 216 3.37 15.42 -71.66
C LYS A 216 1.86 15.48 -71.73
N GLN A 217 1.21 14.32 -71.76
CA GLN A 217 -0.25 14.28 -71.75
C GLN A 217 -0.73 14.65 -70.34
N LYS A 218 -1.44 15.77 -70.20
CA LYS A 218 -2.14 16.15 -68.97
C LYS A 218 -3.35 15.22 -68.79
N LYS A 219 -3.12 13.97 -68.42
CA LYS A 219 -4.22 13.07 -68.03
C LYS A 219 -4.62 13.42 -66.61
N ASN A 220 -5.83 13.95 -66.46
CA ASN A 220 -6.50 14.19 -65.19
C ASN A 220 -6.78 12.84 -64.51
N PHE A 221 -5.80 12.29 -63.79
CA PHE A 221 -6.04 11.18 -62.87
C PHE A 221 -6.72 11.72 -61.61
N ARG A 222 -8.03 11.91 -61.70
CA ARG A 222 -8.93 11.83 -60.55
C ARG A 222 -9.26 10.34 -60.33
N SER A 223 -9.26 9.94 -59.04
CA SER A 223 -9.61 8.62 -58.48
C SER A 223 -8.70 7.46 -58.95
N ASP A 224 -8.21 6.54 -58.13
CA ASP A 224 -8.86 5.82 -57.03
C ASP A 224 -7.87 5.51 -55.90
N LYS A 225 -8.31 5.73 -54.67
CA LYS A 225 -7.66 5.26 -53.46
C LYS A 225 -8.39 4.00 -53.02
N SER A 226 -8.12 2.89 -53.69
CA SER A 226 -8.55 1.57 -53.23
C SER A 226 -7.35 0.63 -53.19
N ASP A 227 -7.32 -0.15 -52.11
CA ASP A 227 -6.62 -1.42 -51.99
C ASP A 227 -5.12 -1.40 -51.63
N CYS A 228 -4.84 -1.09 -50.36
CA CYS A 228 -3.78 -1.80 -49.63
C CYS A 228 -4.07 -1.90 -48.13
N ASN A 229 -4.99 -2.79 -47.74
CA ASN A 229 -4.85 -3.48 -46.45
C ASN A 229 -5.56 -4.83 -46.47
N LYS A 230 -4.86 -5.87 -46.92
CA LYS A 230 -5.14 -7.26 -46.57
C LYS A 230 -3.81 -7.94 -46.28
N ASP A 231 -3.86 -8.80 -45.27
CA ASP A 231 -2.88 -9.81 -44.90
C ASP A 231 -1.83 -9.39 -43.87
N ASN A 232 -2.22 -9.40 -42.59
CA ASN A 232 -1.34 -9.91 -41.54
C ASN A 232 -2.10 -10.41 -40.31
N THR A 233 -2.73 -11.58 -40.45
CA THR A 233 -3.08 -12.49 -39.34
C THR A 233 -3.00 -13.92 -39.85
N SER A 234 -1.87 -14.59 -39.62
CA SER A 234 -1.71 -16.03 -39.36
C SER A 234 -0.22 -16.36 -39.24
N ASN A 235 0.28 -16.50 -38.01
CA ASN A 235 0.76 -17.77 -37.44
C ASN A 235 1.22 -17.55 -36.00
#